data_AF-A0AA97LZK2-F1
#
_entry.id   AF-A0AA97LZK2-F1
#
_cell.length_a   1.000
_cell.length_b   1.000
_cell.length_c   1.000
_cell.angle_alpha   90.00
_cell.angle_beta   90.00
_cell.angle_gamma   90.00
#
_symmetry.space_group_name_H-M   'P 1'
#
loop_
_entity.id
_entity.type
_entity.pdbx_description
1 polymer ?
#
loop_
_entity_poly.entity_id
_entity_poly.type
_entity_poly.pdbx_seq_one_letter_code
_entity_poly.pdbx_strand_id
1 'polypeptide(L)'
;MNHPIRPDPVFDPELSEEERALLRAHLNPPDRRRPPEAEASRRLPLPRWAVEHPVAAAVVAVLAVVVGLRLLARVAPFAAPLLLLTVVVAAAVVLLVAAFRTPGGGESPARAAARRYRDRYVTAEELDAEAGRLLVRAQRAAAAVEDARVVRDDVVDAALNASVLPHQLWETATALRRISDLRSRPTPAEADAEAAPLLAGRRRALEEAQRSVAVRVAALEDYAERVTEADRAHQRAQQLRGLLAEQEELRDLLAATAADEHAVRHLADLTERVEAAEAGLRRAADEAVEAARRLGGAD
;
A
#
# COMPACT_ATOMS: atom_id res chain seq x y z
N MET A 1 8.02 -9.93 29.19
CA MET A 1 8.90 -8.77 28.91
C MET A 1 8.10 -7.80 28.05
N ASN A 2 7.62 -6.69 28.62
CA ASN A 2 6.92 -5.66 27.84
C ASN A 2 7.95 -4.96 26.95
N HIS A 3 7.79 -5.05 25.63
CA HIS A 3 8.58 -4.21 24.73
C HIS A 3 8.27 -2.74 25.04
N PRO A 4 9.28 -1.86 25.18
CA PRO A 4 9.04 -0.44 25.29
C PRO A 4 8.29 0.00 24.04
N ILE A 5 7.09 0.55 24.24
CA ILE A 5 6.27 1.06 23.14
C ILE A 5 7.07 2.19 22.48
N ARG A 6 7.62 1.93 21.29
CA ARG A 6 8.38 2.91 20.51
C ARG A 6 7.44 3.55 19.49
N PRO A 7 7.32 4.89 19.46
CA PRO A 7 6.59 5.56 18.39
C PRO A 7 7.28 5.32 17.04
N ASP A 8 6.47 5.28 15.99
CA ASP A 8 6.98 5.27 14.62
C ASP A 8 7.64 6.62 14.29
N PRO A 9 8.61 6.66 13.37
CA PRO A 9 9.19 7.93 12.93
C PRO A 9 8.13 8.81 12.27
N VAL A 10 8.08 10.08 12.67
CA VAL A 10 7.19 11.09 12.08
C VAL A 10 7.97 11.96 11.12
N PHE A 11 7.44 12.14 9.93
CA PHE A 11 8.05 12.92 8.87
C PHE A 11 7.32 14.25 8.71
N ASP A 12 8.05 15.25 8.28
CA ASP A 12 7.45 16.49 7.83
C ASP A 12 6.51 16.28 6.63
N PRO A 13 5.26 16.80 6.67
CA PRO A 13 4.31 16.66 5.58
C PRO A 13 4.74 17.37 4.28
N GLU A 14 5.64 18.36 4.34
CA GLU A 14 6.14 19.06 3.15
C GLU A 14 7.16 18.23 2.35
N LEU A 15 7.66 17.11 2.91
CA LEU A 15 8.52 16.19 2.19
C LEU A 15 7.75 15.40 1.13
N SER A 16 8.37 15.24 -0.04
CA SER A 16 7.85 14.39 -1.09
C SER A 16 7.79 12.91 -0.66
N GLU A 17 6.92 12.15 -1.31
CA GLU A 17 6.78 10.70 -1.10
C GLU A 17 8.12 9.96 -1.25
N GLU A 18 8.92 10.34 -2.25
CA GLU A 18 10.22 9.72 -2.54
C GLU A 18 11.24 10.00 -1.42
N GLU A 19 11.31 11.24 -0.94
CA GLU A 19 12.17 11.62 0.19
C GLU A 19 11.75 10.89 1.48
N ARG A 20 10.44 10.82 1.76
CA ARG A 20 9.90 10.05 2.89
C ARG A 20 10.25 8.57 2.79
N ALA A 21 10.16 7.98 1.59
CA ALA A 21 10.53 6.58 1.37
C ALA A 21 12.03 6.33 1.63
N LEU A 22 12.91 7.23 1.16
CA LEU A 22 14.35 7.15 1.41
C LEU A 22 14.69 7.26 2.91
N LEU A 23 14.04 8.20 3.61
CA LEU A 23 14.22 8.36 5.06
C LEU A 23 13.69 7.14 5.82
N ARG A 24 12.51 6.62 5.47
CA ARG A 24 11.95 5.41 6.10
C ARG A 24 12.87 4.22 5.91
N ALA A 25 13.45 4.04 4.72
CA ALA A 25 14.42 2.98 4.45
C ALA A 25 15.71 3.10 5.27
N HIS A 26 16.10 4.33 5.67
CA HIS A 26 17.23 4.54 6.57
C HIS A 26 16.88 4.26 8.03
N LEU A 27 15.74 4.77 8.51
CA LEU A 27 15.33 4.73 9.91
C LEU A 27 14.79 3.36 10.35
N ASN A 28 14.07 2.69 9.45
CA ASN A 28 13.64 1.31 9.59
C ASN A 28 14.26 0.51 8.44
N PRO A 29 15.57 0.17 8.51
CA PRO A 29 16.15 -0.69 7.51
C PRO A 29 15.36 -2.00 7.49
N PRO A 30 14.93 -2.50 6.31
CA PRO A 30 14.22 -3.76 6.22
C PRO A 30 15.04 -4.81 6.96
N ASP A 31 14.39 -5.50 7.90
CA ASP A 31 15.02 -6.41 8.82
C ASP A 31 15.88 -7.40 8.01
N ARG A 32 17.20 -7.26 8.09
CA ARG A 32 18.17 -8.13 7.40
C ARG A 32 18.11 -9.57 7.92
N ARG A 33 17.21 -9.89 8.86
CA ARG A 33 16.98 -11.23 9.41
C ARG A 33 16.10 -12.14 8.56
N ARG A 34 15.61 -11.69 7.39
CA ARG A 34 15.07 -12.59 6.37
C ARG A 34 15.64 -12.25 5.00
N PRO A 35 16.47 -13.12 4.38
CA PRO A 35 16.68 -13.01 2.95
C PRO A 35 15.35 -13.29 2.25
N PRO A 36 14.81 -12.36 1.43
CA PRO A 36 13.78 -12.73 0.48
C PRO A 36 14.46 -13.50 -0.65
N GLU A 37 14.05 -14.75 -0.82
CA GLU A 37 14.23 -15.42 -2.10
C GLU A 37 13.46 -14.64 -3.17
N ALA A 38 14.08 -14.53 -4.35
CA ALA A 38 13.54 -14.14 -5.65
C ALA A 38 13.70 -12.67 -6.15
N GLU A 39 14.45 -12.60 -7.25
CA GLU A 39 14.15 -11.84 -8.48
C GLU A 39 14.53 -10.35 -8.57
N ALA A 40 15.81 -10.13 -8.87
CA ALA A 40 16.24 -8.97 -9.65
C ALA A 40 15.87 -9.18 -11.14
N SER A 41 15.05 -8.29 -11.70
CA SER A 41 14.82 -8.22 -13.15
C SER A 41 15.17 -6.86 -13.76
N ARG A 42 16.00 -6.95 -14.80
CA ARG A 42 16.08 -6.14 -16.04
C ARG A 42 16.58 -4.68 -15.96
N ARG A 43 17.86 -4.53 -16.34
CA ARG A 43 18.39 -3.34 -17.02
C ARG A 43 18.80 -3.71 -18.46
N LEU A 44 18.51 -2.79 -19.39
CA LEU A 44 18.80 -2.62 -20.83
C LEU A 44 19.57 -3.71 -21.63
N PRO A 45 19.22 -3.94 -22.92
CA PRO A 45 19.69 -5.07 -23.72
C PRO A 45 21.08 -4.82 -24.31
N LEU A 46 22.10 -4.84 -23.46
CA LEU A 46 23.40 -5.36 -23.90
C LEU A 46 23.19 -6.85 -24.23
N PRO A 47 23.84 -7.41 -25.28
CA PRO A 47 23.66 -8.81 -25.61
C PRO A 47 24.02 -9.68 -24.40
N ARG A 48 23.04 -10.45 -23.90
CA ARG A 48 23.06 -11.11 -22.59
C ARG A 48 24.31 -11.95 -22.32
N TRP A 49 24.91 -12.53 -23.36
CA TRP A 49 26.14 -13.32 -23.25
C TRP A 49 27.35 -12.53 -22.73
N ALA A 50 27.41 -11.21 -22.93
CA ALA A 50 28.51 -10.36 -22.47
C ALA A 50 28.42 -9.99 -20.97
N VAL A 51 27.21 -9.99 -20.41
CA VAL A 51 26.96 -9.70 -18.99
C VAL A 51 26.98 -10.98 -18.14
N GLU A 52 26.49 -12.09 -18.69
CA GLU A 52 26.43 -13.39 -17.99
C GLU A 52 27.78 -14.11 -17.97
N HIS A 53 28.62 -13.90 -18.98
CA HIS A 53 29.93 -14.54 -19.07
C HIS A 53 31.02 -13.52 -19.39
N PRO A 54 31.42 -12.68 -18.42
CA PRO A 54 32.51 -11.71 -18.62
C PRO A 54 33.81 -12.41 -19.02
N VAL A 55 33.98 -13.66 -18.58
CA VAL A 55 35.08 -14.54 -18.96
C VAL A 55 34.99 -14.97 -20.42
N ALA A 56 33.80 -15.30 -20.95
CA ALA A 56 33.66 -15.69 -22.36
C ALA A 56 33.90 -14.50 -23.30
N ALA A 57 33.45 -13.31 -22.93
CA ALA A 57 33.75 -12.08 -23.66
C ALA A 57 35.26 -11.77 -23.65
N ALA A 58 35.92 -11.94 -22.51
CA ALA A 58 37.37 -11.83 -22.41
C ALA A 58 38.08 -12.91 -23.25
N VAL A 59 37.60 -14.15 -23.23
CA VAL A 59 38.17 -15.26 -24.02
C VAL A 59 38.03 -15.01 -25.51
N VAL A 60 36.89 -14.51 -26.00
CA VAL A 60 36.71 -14.18 -27.43
C VAL A 60 37.63 -13.02 -27.85
N ALA A 61 37.77 -12.00 -27.01
CA ALA A 61 38.71 -10.90 -27.26
C ALA A 61 40.16 -11.40 -27.28
N VAL A 62 40.54 -12.27 -26.34
CA VAL A 62 41.87 -12.90 -26.28
C VAL A 62 42.08 -13.80 -27.50
N LEU A 63 41.08 -14.56 -27.93
CA LEU A 63 41.17 -15.43 -29.11
C LEU A 63 41.38 -14.62 -30.40
N ALA A 64 40.67 -13.50 -30.56
CA ALA A 64 40.83 -12.59 -31.68
C ALA A 64 42.25 -12.00 -31.72
N VAL A 65 42.79 -11.62 -30.55
CA VAL A 65 44.17 -11.12 -30.43
C VAL A 65 45.20 -12.22 -30.73
N VAL A 66 45.00 -13.44 -30.24
CA VAL A 66 45.91 -14.57 -30.48
C VAL A 66 45.93 -14.98 -31.96
N VAL A 67 44.77 -14.96 -32.64
CA VAL A 67 44.67 -15.23 -34.08
C VAL A 67 45.38 -14.14 -34.89
N GLY A 68 45.16 -12.86 -34.55
CA GLY A 68 45.88 -11.74 -35.17
C GLY A 68 47.40 -11.81 -34.96
N LEU A 69 47.83 -12.22 -33.77
CA LEU A 69 49.25 -12.37 -33.42
C LEU A 69 49.92 -13.54 -34.15
N ARG A 70 49.19 -14.64 -34.42
CA ARG A 70 49.69 -15.78 -35.19
C ARG A 70 49.93 -15.45 -36.66
N LEU A 71 49.11 -14.58 -37.24
CA LEU A 71 49.32 -14.03 -38.58
C LEU A 71 50.55 -13.11 -38.63
N LEU A 72 50.77 -12.31 -37.58
CA LEU A 72 51.91 -11.38 -37.48
C LEU A 72 53.24 -12.10 -37.18
N ALA A 73 53.22 -13.17 -36.39
CA ALA A 73 54.39 -13.99 -36.03
C ALA A 73 55.00 -14.74 -37.22
N ARG A 74 54.26 -14.94 -38.33
CA ARG A 74 54.83 -15.46 -39.58
C ARG A 74 55.79 -14.48 -40.27
N VAL A 75 55.71 -13.20 -39.93
CA VAL A 75 56.50 -12.13 -40.56
C VAL A 75 57.66 -11.66 -39.65
N ALA A 76 57.51 -11.78 -38.32
CA ALA A 76 58.54 -11.36 -37.36
C ALA A 76 58.49 -12.18 -36.04
N PRO A 77 59.21 -13.32 -35.94
CA PRO A 77 59.06 -14.27 -34.83
C PRO A 77 59.59 -13.77 -33.47
N PHE A 78 60.46 -12.75 -33.45
CA PHE A 78 61.06 -12.25 -32.21
C PHE A 78 60.21 -11.19 -31.47
N ALA A 79 59.20 -10.60 -32.12
CA ALA A 79 58.36 -9.55 -31.51
C ALA A 79 57.09 -10.09 -30.81
N ALA A 80 56.65 -11.30 -31.17
CA ALA A 80 55.42 -11.91 -30.68
C ALA A 80 55.34 -12.13 -29.15
N PRO A 81 56.38 -12.62 -28.44
CA PRO A 81 56.27 -12.89 -27.00
C PRO A 81 56.19 -11.60 -26.17
N LEU A 82 56.86 -10.53 -26.61
CA LEU A 82 56.81 -9.24 -25.93
C LEU A 82 55.41 -8.61 -26.05
N LEU A 83 54.80 -8.70 -27.23
CA LEU A 83 53.47 -8.17 -27.49
C LEU A 83 52.40 -8.93 -26.69
N LEU A 84 52.51 -10.26 -26.58
CA LEU A 84 51.64 -11.07 -25.72
C LEU A 84 51.70 -10.62 -24.25
N LEU A 85 52.90 -10.40 -23.72
CA LEU A 85 53.08 -9.95 -22.34
C LEU A 85 52.41 -8.59 -22.11
N THR A 86 52.55 -7.65 -23.04
CA THR A 86 51.91 -6.32 -22.92
C THR A 86 50.39 -6.39 -22.92
N VAL A 87 49.79 -7.27 -23.74
CA VAL A 87 48.34 -7.45 -23.79
C VAL A 87 47.82 -8.08 -22.50
N VAL A 88 48.51 -9.09 -21.97
CA VAL A 88 48.12 -9.74 -20.71
C VAL A 88 48.20 -8.77 -19.54
N VAL A 89 49.26 -7.96 -19.46
CA VAL A 89 49.41 -6.94 -18.42
C VAL A 89 48.33 -5.87 -18.56
N ALA A 90 48.06 -5.38 -19.77
CA ALA A 90 46.99 -4.40 -20.01
C ALA A 90 45.60 -4.94 -19.63
N ALA A 91 45.29 -6.19 -19.99
CA ALA A 91 44.05 -6.85 -19.61
C ALA A 91 43.94 -7.02 -18.10
N ALA A 92 45.01 -7.42 -17.42
CA ALA A 92 45.06 -7.54 -15.96
C ALA A 92 44.84 -6.19 -15.28
N VAL A 93 45.45 -5.10 -15.79
CA VAL A 93 45.24 -3.74 -15.26
C VAL A 93 43.80 -3.27 -15.48
N VAL A 94 43.20 -3.53 -16.64
CA VAL A 94 41.79 -3.18 -16.90
C VAL A 94 40.85 -3.96 -15.97
N LEU A 95 41.09 -5.25 -15.75
CA LEU A 95 40.32 -6.08 -14.82
C LEU A 95 40.49 -5.62 -13.37
N LEU A 96 41.71 -5.24 -12.98
CA LEU A 96 42.02 -4.69 -11.68
C LEU A 96 41.29 -3.34 -11.47
N VAL A 97 41.38 -2.42 -12.43
CA VAL A 97 40.69 -1.12 -12.39
C VAL A 97 39.17 -1.30 -12.39
N ALA A 98 38.62 -2.26 -13.13
CA ALA A 98 37.19 -2.58 -13.13
C ALA A 98 36.74 -3.18 -11.78
N ALA A 99 37.54 -4.05 -11.16
CA ALA A 99 37.27 -4.62 -9.85
C ALA A 99 37.33 -3.56 -8.74
N PHE A 100 38.27 -2.61 -8.83
CA PHE A 100 38.36 -1.47 -7.90
C PHE A 100 37.38 -0.33 -8.22
N ARG A 101 36.74 -0.32 -9.40
CA ARG A 101 35.60 0.54 -9.75
C ARG A 101 34.25 -0.05 -9.37
N THR A 102 34.21 -1.06 -8.50
CA THR A 102 32.95 -1.42 -7.85
C THR A 102 32.45 -0.21 -7.05
N PRO A 103 31.24 0.31 -7.32
CA PRO A 103 30.68 1.46 -6.61
C PRO A 103 30.21 1.01 -5.22
N GLY A 104 31.14 0.61 -4.37
CA GLY A 104 30.91 0.17 -2.99
C GLY A 104 31.21 1.24 -1.94
N GLY A 105 31.80 2.37 -2.34
CA GLY A 105 32.19 3.47 -1.43
C GLY A 105 31.29 4.71 -1.49
N GLY A 106 30.28 4.72 -2.36
CA GLY A 106 29.29 5.79 -2.40
C GLY A 106 28.38 5.69 -1.19
N GLU A 107 28.18 6.79 -0.50
CA GLU A 107 27.16 6.88 0.53
C GLU A 107 25.81 6.43 -0.02
N SER A 108 25.08 5.57 0.72
CA SER A 108 23.75 5.17 0.27
C SER A 108 22.83 6.40 0.18
N PRO A 109 21.98 6.51 -0.86
CA PRO A 109 21.09 7.65 -1.02
C PRO A 109 20.21 7.87 0.22
N ALA A 110 19.85 6.80 0.93
CA ALA A 110 19.12 6.86 2.20
C ALA A 110 19.91 7.53 3.34
N ARG A 111 21.23 7.28 3.46
CA ARG A 111 22.09 7.97 4.45
C ARG A 111 22.30 9.44 4.07
N ALA A 112 22.47 9.71 2.78
CA ALA A 112 22.65 11.08 2.29
C ALA A 112 21.37 11.90 2.55
N ALA A 113 20.20 11.31 2.30
CA ALA A 113 18.90 11.89 2.62
C ALA A 113 18.75 12.12 4.12
N ALA A 114 19.07 11.14 4.98
CA ALA A 114 18.97 11.29 6.43
C ALA A 114 19.82 12.45 6.98
N ARG A 115 21.02 12.68 6.43
CA ARG A 115 21.81 13.85 6.79
C ARG A 115 21.22 15.16 6.25
N ARG A 116 20.77 15.16 4.99
CA ARG A 116 20.19 16.35 4.35
C ARG A 116 18.92 16.83 5.04
N TYR A 117 18.08 15.90 5.50
CA TYR A 117 16.77 16.17 6.08
C TYR A 117 16.72 15.91 7.59
N ARG A 118 17.86 16.04 8.28
CA ARG A 118 18.02 15.72 9.72
C ARG A 118 16.94 16.32 10.63
N ASP A 119 16.52 17.55 10.32
CA ASP A 119 15.55 18.32 11.10
C ASP A 119 14.09 18.11 10.64
N ARG A 120 13.88 17.34 9.57
CA ARG A 120 12.59 17.11 8.90
C ARG A 120 11.98 15.73 9.21
N TYR A 121 12.52 15.05 10.22
CA TYR A 121 11.92 13.87 10.82
C TYR A 121 12.15 13.87 12.33
N VAL A 122 11.31 13.13 13.07
CA VAL A 122 11.45 12.88 14.52
C VAL A 122 11.46 11.37 14.73
N THR A 123 12.44 10.87 15.50
CA THR A 123 12.55 9.45 15.84
C THR A 123 12.24 9.20 17.32
N ALA A 124 11.94 7.94 17.67
CA ALA A 124 11.76 7.53 19.05
C ALA A 124 13.00 7.79 19.94
N GLU A 125 14.20 7.82 19.35
CA GLU A 125 15.46 8.03 20.08
C GLU A 125 15.65 9.48 20.55
N GLU A 126 14.93 10.42 19.92
CA GLU A 126 14.95 11.85 20.28
C GLU A 126 13.95 12.19 21.38
N LEU A 127 13.17 11.21 21.81
CA LEU A 127 12.08 11.39 22.76
C LEU A 127 12.42 10.71 24.08
N ASP A 128 12.16 11.42 25.17
CA ASP A 128 12.10 10.79 26.49
C ASP A 128 10.89 9.84 26.58
N ALA A 129 10.86 8.99 27.60
CA ALA A 129 9.84 7.96 27.74
C ALA A 129 8.41 8.52 27.85
N GLU A 130 8.24 9.72 28.38
CA GLU A 130 6.93 10.35 28.56
C GLU A 130 6.43 10.97 27.26
N ALA A 131 7.32 11.69 26.56
CA ALA A 131 7.07 12.21 25.24
C ALA A 131 6.76 11.09 24.23
N GLY A 132 7.51 9.97 24.29
CA GLY A 132 7.26 8.80 23.45
C GLY A 132 5.86 8.22 23.64
N ARG A 133 5.34 8.16 24.88
CA ARG A 133 3.97 7.67 25.15
C ARG A 133 2.90 8.59 24.58
N LEU A 134 3.08 9.91 24.68
CA LEU A 134 2.16 10.88 24.07
C LEU A 134 2.15 10.77 22.55
N LEU A 135 3.31 10.58 21.93
CA LEU A 135 3.39 10.44 20.48
C LEU A 135 2.69 9.16 19.99
N VAL A 136 2.88 8.03 20.67
CA VAL A 136 2.19 6.78 20.29
C VAL A 136 0.68 6.94 20.37
N ARG A 137 0.17 7.62 21.41
CA ARG A 137 -1.26 7.92 21.55
C ARG A 137 -1.79 8.73 20.36
N ALA A 138 -1.08 9.80 20.00
CA ALA A 138 -1.42 10.61 18.83
C ALA A 138 -1.41 9.80 17.52
N GLN A 139 -0.38 8.97 17.31
CA GLN A 139 -0.26 8.11 16.14
C GLN A 139 -1.41 7.10 16.05
N ARG A 140 -1.80 6.49 17.17
CA ARG A 140 -2.95 5.57 17.21
C ARG A 140 -4.27 6.26 16.89
N ALA A 141 -4.48 7.47 17.41
CA ALA A 141 -5.67 8.25 17.10
C ALA A 141 -5.72 8.63 15.62
N ALA A 142 -4.61 9.10 15.04
CA ALA A 142 -4.53 9.40 13.61
C ALA A 142 -4.78 8.15 12.75
N ALA A 143 -4.14 7.02 13.08
CA ALA A 143 -4.35 5.75 12.37
C ALA A 143 -5.82 5.29 12.43
N ALA A 144 -6.48 5.44 13.58
CA ALA A 144 -7.90 5.10 13.69
C ALA A 144 -8.80 5.95 12.79
N VAL A 145 -8.47 7.23 12.57
CA VAL A 145 -9.18 8.09 11.61
C VAL A 145 -8.91 7.65 10.18
N GLU A 146 -7.65 7.45 9.81
CA GLU A 146 -7.25 7.01 8.46
C GLU A 146 -7.85 5.65 8.09
N ASP A 147 -8.02 4.77 9.08
CA ASP A 147 -8.56 3.43 8.87
C ASP A 147 -10.10 3.35 8.85
N ALA A 148 -10.80 4.43 9.19
CA ALA A 148 -12.26 4.45 9.22
C ALA A 148 -12.84 4.41 7.79
N ARG A 149 -13.87 3.57 7.56
CA ARG A 149 -14.53 3.48 6.25
C ARG A 149 -15.23 4.77 5.88
N VAL A 150 -15.81 5.51 6.84
CA VAL A 150 -16.39 6.84 6.57
C VAL A 150 -15.41 7.84 5.97
N VAL A 151 -14.11 7.70 6.25
CA VAL A 151 -13.07 8.51 5.60
C VAL A 151 -12.75 7.93 4.22
N ARG A 152 -12.60 6.61 4.09
CA ARG A 152 -12.32 5.96 2.79
C ARG A 152 -13.45 6.11 1.76
N ASP A 153 -14.69 6.13 2.23
CA ASP A 153 -15.91 6.30 1.44
C ASP A 153 -16.25 7.79 1.23
N ASP A 154 -15.38 8.71 1.66
CA ASP A 154 -15.51 10.17 1.56
C ASP A 154 -16.81 10.74 2.16
N VAL A 155 -17.35 10.05 3.19
CA VAL A 155 -18.48 10.55 4.00
C VAL A 155 -18.01 11.65 4.95
N VAL A 156 -16.79 11.49 5.45
CA VAL A 156 -16.01 12.53 6.11
C VAL A 156 -14.87 12.90 5.17
N ASP A 157 -14.70 14.20 4.90
CA ASP A 157 -13.77 14.73 3.91
C ASP A 157 -12.37 14.10 4.03
N ALA A 158 -12.08 13.18 3.11
CA ALA A 158 -10.85 12.41 3.12
C ALA A 158 -9.64 13.28 2.79
N ALA A 159 -9.83 14.27 1.90
CA ALA A 159 -8.78 15.18 1.47
C ALA A 159 -8.36 16.14 2.59
N LEU A 160 -9.33 16.64 3.36
CA LEU A 160 -9.06 17.44 4.54
C LEU A 160 -8.27 16.63 5.58
N ASN A 161 -8.70 15.40 5.87
CA ASN A 161 -7.98 14.54 6.82
C ASN A 161 -6.56 14.19 6.37
N ALA A 162 -6.38 13.85 5.09
CA ALA A 162 -5.08 13.53 4.51
C ALA A 162 -4.10 14.71 4.53
N SER A 163 -4.59 15.95 4.56
CA SER A 163 -3.76 17.15 4.66
C SER A 163 -3.51 17.59 6.11
N VAL A 164 -4.53 17.55 6.96
CA VAL A 164 -4.48 18.09 8.33
C VAL A 164 -3.79 17.13 9.30
N LEU A 165 -4.11 15.82 9.26
CA LEU A 165 -3.59 14.86 10.24
C LEU A 165 -2.06 14.75 10.23
N PRO A 166 -1.39 14.66 9.06
CA PRO A 166 0.07 14.63 9.02
C PRO A 166 0.69 15.90 9.62
N HIS A 167 0.07 17.06 9.41
CA HIS A 167 0.54 18.32 9.98
C HIS A 167 0.39 18.34 11.51
N GLN A 168 -0.76 17.89 12.04
CA GLN A 168 -0.98 17.81 13.49
C GLN A 168 -0.01 16.84 14.17
N LEU A 169 0.26 15.69 13.55
CA LEU A 169 1.25 14.74 14.02
C LEU A 169 2.67 15.34 14.00
N TRP A 170 3.05 16.02 12.93
CA TRP A 170 4.36 16.65 12.80
C TRP A 170 4.60 17.73 13.86
N GLU A 171 3.62 18.62 14.06
CA GLU A 171 3.71 19.65 15.11
C GLU A 171 3.82 19.03 16.51
N THR A 172 3.01 18.00 16.77
CA THR A 172 3.03 17.27 18.04
C THR A 172 4.39 16.62 18.28
N ALA A 173 4.92 15.89 17.29
CA ALA A 173 6.22 15.24 17.38
C ALA A 173 7.35 16.26 17.57
N THR A 174 7.32 17.38 16.85
CA THR A 174 8.33 18.45 16.95
C THR A 174 8.31 19.13 18.31
N ALA A 175 7.12 19.40 18.87
CA ALA A 175 6.97 19.96 20.21
C ALA A 175 7.50 19.00 21.28
N LEU A 176 7.17 17.70 21.16
CA LEU A 176 7.65 16.65 22.06
C LEU A 176 9.17 16.50 22.01
N ARG A 177 9.77 16.48 20.81
CA ARG A 177 11.23 16.49 20.62
C ARG A 177 11.88 17.67 21.33
N ARG A 178 11.31 18.87 21.19
CA ARG A 178 11.83 20.08 21.83
C ARG A 178 11.75 20.00 23.36
N ILE A 179 10.66 19.45 23.90
CA ILE A 179 10.51 19.22 25.34
C ILE A 179 11.56 18.23 25.84
N SER A 180 11.74 17.10 25.15
CA SER A 180 12.73 16.07 25.51
C SER A 180 14.17 16.59 25.41
N ASP A 181 14.52 17.35 24.37
CA ASP A 181 15.82 18.03 24.27
C ASP A 181 16.05 18.99 25.45
N LEU A 182 15.05 19.83 25.78
CA LEU A 182 15.18 20.76 26.90
C LEU A 182 15.29 20.04 28.26
N ARG A 183 14.71 18.85 28.41
CA ARG A 183 14.82 18.02 29.62
C ARG A 183 16.17 17.30 29.73
N SER A 184 16.77 16.91 28.60
CA SER A 184 18.05 16.19 28.58
C SER A 184 19.25 17.11 28.85
N ARG A 185 19.09 18.43 28.66
CA ARG A 185 20.15 19.39 28.94
C ARG A 185 20.57 19.36 30.42
N PRO A 186 21.88 19.35 30.70
CA PRO A 186 22.38 19.28 32.07
C PRO A 186 21.93 20.50 32.86
N THR A 187 21.44 20.24 34.08
CA THR A 187 21.19 21.26 35.10
C THR A 187 22.30 21.22 36.15
N PRO A 188 22.68 22.36 36.74
CA PRO A 188 23.63 22.38 37.85
C PRO A 188 23.18 21.43 38.95
N ALA A 189 24.09 20.59 39.46
CA ALA A 189 23.79 19.65 40.56
C ALA A 189 23.50 20.40 41.87
N GLU A 190 24.17 21.53 42.07
CA GLU A 190 23.93 22.48 43.15
C GLU A 190 23.53 23.81 42.52
N ALA A 191 22.30 24.23 42.79
CA ALA A 191 21.83 25.55 42.42
C ALA A 191 22.03 26.48 43.61
N ASP A 192 22.73 27.59 43.40
CA ASP A 192 22.77 28.67 44.39
C ASP A 192 21.38 29.31 44.56
N ALA A 193 21.25 30.18 45.56
CA ALA A 193 19.99 30.84 45.89
C ALA A 193 19.43 31.68 44.71
N GLU A 194 20.29 32.13 43.80
CA GLU A 194 19.93 32.94 42.63
C GLU A 194 19.45 32.06 41.46
N ALA A 195 20.06 30.90 41.23
CA ALA A 195 19.70 29.97 40.15
C ALA A 195 18.50 29.07 40.48
N ALA A 196 18.25 28.78 41.77
CA ALA A 196 17.12 27.96 42.21
C ALA A 196 15.74 28.41 41.65
N PRO A 197 15.34 29.70 41.73
CA PRO A 197 14.07 30.16 41.16
C PRO A 197 14.02 30.03 39.63
N LEU A 198 15.14 30.21 38.93
CA LEU A 198 15.23 30.07 37.47
C LEU A 198 15.01 28.61 37.04
N LEU A 199 15.62 27.65 37.74
CA LEU A 199 15.41 26.22 37.47
C LEU A 199 13.99 25.78 37.81
N ALA A 200 13.39 26.32 38.87
CA ALA A 200 11.97 26.09 39.17
C ALA A 200 11.06 26.64 38.06
N GLY A 201 11.33 27.85 37.55
CA GLY A 201 10.62 28.43 36.40
C GLY A 201 10.74 27.58 35.15
N ARG A 202 11.95 27.08 34.85
CA ARG A 202 12.20 26.17 33.72
C ARG A 202 11.37 24.89 33.82
N ARG A 203 11.34 24.25 35.00
CA ARG A 203 10.54 23.02 35.22
C ARG A 203 9.04 23.28 35.00
N ARG A 204 8.50 24.34 35.58
CA ARG A 204 7.08 24.72 35.38
C ARG A 204 6.76 25.00 33.91
N ALA A 205 7.64 25.70 33.20
CA ALA A 205 7.44 25.96 31.77
C ALA A 205 7.44 24.67 30.93
N LEU A 206 8.30 23.71 31.26
CA LEU A 206 8.34 22.39 30.60
C LEU A 206 7.09 21.55 30.92
N GLU A 207 6.61 21.58 32.16
CA GLU A 207 5.36 20.92 32.57
C GLU A 207 4.15 21.54 31.85
N GLU A 208 4.09 22.86 31.73
CA GLU A 208 3.03 23.57 31.01
C GLU A 208 3.04 23.22 29.53
N ALA A 209 4.22 23.25 28.90
CA ALA A 209 4.38 22.88 27.50
C ALA A 209 3.92 21.43 27.24
N GLN A 210 4.31 20.50 28.12
CA GLN A 210 3.87 19.11 28.01
C GLN A 210 2.35 18.97 28.20
N ARG A 211 1.76 19.69 29.17
CA ARG A 211 0.30 19.67 29.39
C ARG A 211 -0.44 20.18 28.16
N SER A 212 0.04 21.26 27.54
CA SER A 212 -0.52 21.80 26.30
C SER A 212 -0.50 20.76 25.17
N VAL A 213 0.62 20.05 24.99
CA VAL A 213 0.70 18.96 24.01
C VAL A 213 -0.24 17.81 24.38
N ALA A 214 -0.34 17.43 25.66
CA ALA A 214 -1.25 16.38 26.11
C ALA A 214 -2.73 16.73 25.84
N VAL A 215 -3.13 18.00 26.00
CA VAL A 215 -4.47 18.48 25.64
C VAL A 215 -4.71 18.36 24.13
N ARG A 216 -3.72 18.71 23.30
CA ARG A 216 -3.81 18.53 21.85
C ARG A 216 -3.98 17.05 21.47
N VAL A 217 -3.21 16.15 22.09
CA VAL A 217 -3.34 14.70 21.87
C VAL A 217 -4.72 14.20 22.29
N ALA A 218 -5.25 14.66 23.43
CA ALA A 218 -6.61 14.31 23.86
C ALA A 218 -7.67 14.78 22.86
N ALA A 219 -7.54 16.00 22.31
CA ALA A 219 -8.46 16.48 21.28
C ALA A 219 -8.41 15.63 19.99
N LEU A 220 -7.22 15.12 19.61
CA LEU A 220 -7.06 14.20 18.48
C LEU A 220 -7.71 12.83 18.78
N GLU A 221 -7.57 12.32 20.00
CA GLU A 221 -8.23 11.10 20.45
C GLU A 221 -9.76 11.24 20.45
N ASP A 222 -10.29 12.34 20.97
CA ASP A 222 -11.73 12.64 20.94
C ASP A 222 -12.26 12.72 19.51
N TYR A 223 -11.49 13.32 18.59
CA TYR A 223 -11.83 13.35 17.18
C TYR A 223 -11.86 11.94 16.58
N ALA A 224 -10.85 11.12 16.85
CA ALA A 224 -10.79 9.73 16.40
C ALA A 224 -11.95 8.88 16.93
N GLU A 225 -12.35 9.09 18.18
CA GLU A 225 -13.52 8.43 18.77
C GLU A 225 -14.80 8.80 18.01
N ARG A 226 -15.03 10.09 17.74
CA ARG A 226 -16.19 10.55 16.95
C ARG A 226 -16.21 9.99 15.53
N VAL A 227 -15.05 9.94 14.86
CA VAL A 227 -14.93 9.31 13.54
C VAL A 227 -15.26 7.83 13.62
N THR A 228 -14.80 7.13 14.65
CA THR A 228 -15.11 5.71 14.85
C THR A 228 -16.60 5.48 15.11
N GLU A 229 -17.26 6.35 15.89
CA GLU A 229 -18.71 6.30 16.09
C GLU A 229 -19.48 6.54 14.79
N ALA A 230 -19.07 7.53 14.00
CA ALA A 230 -19.61 7.79 12.68
C ALA A 230 -19.41 6.57 11.76
N ASP A 231 -18.26 5.91 11.81
CA ASP A 231 -17.97 4.71 11.04
C ASP A 231 -18.96 3.58 11.36
N ARG A 232 -19.19 3.32 12.65
CA ARG A 232 -20.19 2.34 13.09
C ARG A 232 -21.61 2.71 12.66
N ALA A 233 -21.96 4.00 12.66
CA ALA A 233 -23.26 4.46 12.19
C ALA A 233 -23.43 4.27 10.67
N HIS A 234 -22.39 4.59 9.89
CA HIS A 234 -22.38 4.40 8.44
C HIS A 234 -22.46 2.93 8.05
N GLN A 235 -21.68 2.06 8.69
CA GLN A 235 -21.75 0.61 8.46
C GLN A 235 -23.15 0.05 8.73
N ARG A 236 -23.80 0.47 9.82
CA ARG A 236 -25.19 0.08 10.12
C ARG A 236 -26.16 0.60 9.06
N ALA A 237 -26.01 1.85 8.63
CA ALA A 237 -26.84 2.42 7.58
C ALA A 237 -26.69 1.64 6.25
N GLN A 238 -25.47 1.24 5.88
CA GLN A 238 -25.24 0.42 4.69
C GLN A 238 -25.88 -0.96 4.80
N GLN A 239 -25.78 -1.62 5.95
CA GLN A 239 -26.43 -2.90 6.20
C GLN A 239 -27.96 -2.80 6.08
N LEU A 240 -28.56 -1.76 6.67
CA LEU A 240 -30.00 -1.50 6.56
C LEU A 240 -30.44 -1.24 5.12
N ARG A 241 -29.66 -0.48 4.34
CA ARG A 241 -29.95 -0.26 2.91
C ARG A 241 -29.90 -1.57 2.11
N GLY A 242 -28.90 -2.42 2.37
CA GLY A 242 -28.82 -3.74 1.73
C GLY A 242 -30.05 -4.60 2.02
N LEU A 243 -30.46 -4.69 3.27
CA LEU A 243 -31.65 -5.43 3.68
C LEU A 243 -32.94 -4.88 3.05
N LEU A 244 -33.08 -3.55 2.95
CA LEU A 244 -34.24 -2.93 2.31
C LEU A 244 -34.31 -3.27 0.81
N ALA A 245 -33.17 -3.24 0.11
CA ALA A 245 -33.10 -3.62 -1.29
C ALA A 245 -33.48 -5.10 -1.51
N GLU A 246 -32.98 -6.01 -0.66
CA GLU A 246 -33.36 -7.43 -0.70
C GLU A 246 -34.86 -7.64 -0.46
N GLN A 247 -35.47 -6.85 0.44
CA GLN A 247 -36.92 -6.90 0.68
C GLN A 247 -37.74 -6.40 -0.50
N GLU A 248 -37.25 -5.41 -1.24
CA GLU A 248 -37.88 -4.95 -2.49
C GLU A 248 -37.81 -6.04 -3.56
N GLU A 249 -36.65 -6.66 -3.76
CA GLU A 249 -36.48 -7.77 -4.72
C GLU A 249 -37.39 -8.97 -4.37
N LEU A 250 -37.52 -9.31 -3.08
CA LEU A 250 -38.42 -10.36 -2.65
C LEU A 250 -39.89 -10.03 -2.92
N ARG A 251 -40.30 -8.76 -2.75
CA ARG A 251 -41.66 -8.32 -3.07
C ARG A 251 -41.95 -8.42 -4.57
N ASP A 252 -40.99 -8.04 -5.40
CA ASP A 252 -41.11 -8.14 -6.85
C ASP A 252 -41.22 -9.60 -7.31
N LEU A 253 -40.42 -10.49 -6.71
CA LEU A 253 -40.50 -11.93 -6.97
C LEU A 253 -41.87 -12.52 -6.57
N LEU A 254 -42.40 -12.11 -5.40
CA LEU A 254 -43.73 -12.54 -4.95
C LEU A 254 -44.83 -12.03 -5.88
N ALA A 255 -44.72 -10.79 -6.37
CA ALA A 255 -45.66 -10.22 -7.33
C ALA A 255 -45.63 -10.97 -8.67
N ALA A 256 -44.43 -11.30 -9.18
CA ALA A 256 -44.27 -12.09 -10.39
C ALA A 256 -44.85 -13.51 -10.23
N THR A 257 -44.59 -14.16 -9.09
CA THR A 257 -45.13 -15.50 -8.80
C THR A 257 -46.67 -15.48 -8.74
N ALA A 258 -47.27 -14.46 -8.11
CA ALA A 258 -48.73 -14.31 -8.08
C ALA A 258 -49.32 -14.07 -9.49
N ALA A 259 -48.60 -13.36 -10.36
CA ALA A 259 -48.98 -13.18 -11.76
C ALA A 259 -48.92 -14.51 -12.54
N ASP A 260 -47.89 -15.34 -12.31
CA ASP A 260 -47.76 -16.66 -12.93
C ASP A 260 -48.90 -17.59 -12.50
N GLU A 261 -49.26 -17.61 -11.21
CA GLU A 261 -50.42 -18.38 -10.72
C GLU A 261 -51.74 -17.92 -11.37
N HIS A 262 -51.88 -16.62 -11.66
CA HIS A 262 -53.02 -16.11 -12.41
C HIS A 262 -52.99 -16.57 -13.88
N ALA A 263 -51.82 -16.53 -14.53
CA ALA A 263 -51.65 -16.98 -15.92
C ALA A 263 -51.94 -18.48 -16.07
N VAL A 264 -51.47 -19.33 -15.14
CA VAL A 264 -51.77 -20.77 -15.13
C VAL A 264 -53.27 -21.03 -15.03
N ARG A 265 -53.98 -20.31 -14.14
CA ARG A 265 -55.44 -20.42 -14.03
C ARG A 265 -56.15 -19.98 -15.31
N HIS A 266 -55.68 -18.92 -15.96
CA HIS A 266 -56.25 -18.46 -17.23
C HIS A 266 -56.02 -19.47 -18.36
N LEU A 267 -54.83 -20.07 -18.45
CA LEU A 267 -54.54 -21.13 -19.42
C LEU A 267 -55.40 -22.37 -19.20
N ALA A 268 -55.68 -22.75 -17.95
CA ALA A 268 -56.58 -23.84 -17.63
C ALA A 268 -58.01 -23.58 -18.15
N ASP A 269 -58.57 -22.39 -17.92
CA ASP A 269 -59.88 -21.96 -18.44
C ASP A 269 -59.90 -21.96 -19.99
N LEU A 270 -58.85 -21.46 -20.64
CA LEU A 270 -58.73 -21.51 -22.10
C LEU A 270 -58.70 -22.95 -22.62
N THR A 271 -58.01 -23.85 -21.92
CA THR A 271 -57.93 -25.27 -22.29
C THR A 271 -59.30 -25.94 -22.18
N GLU A 272 -60.02 -25.71 -21.08
CA GLU A 272 -61.38 -26.22 -20.87
C GLU A 272 -62.34 -25.74 -21.98
N ARG A 273 -62.23 -24.47 -22.39
CA ARG A 273 -63.03 -23.93 -23.50
C ARG A 273 -62.71 -24.58 -24.84
N VAL A 274 -61.43 -24.86 -25.12
CA VAL A 274 -61.03 -25.55 -26.35
C VAL A 274 -61.55 -26.98 -26.35
N GLU A 275 -61.45 -27.70 -25.23
CA GLU A 275 -62.00 -29.06 -25.09
C GLU A 275 -63.52 -29.07 -25.29
N ALA A 276 -64.24 -28.12 -24.70
CA ALA A 276 -65.69 -27.98 -24.89
C ALA A 276 -66.06 -27.68 -26.35
N ALA A 277 -65.29 -26.82 -27.03
CA ALA A 277 -65.48 -26.50 -28.44
C ALA A 277 -65.20 -27.72 -29.34
N GLU A 278 -64.13 -28.46 -29.08
CA GLU A 278 -63.80 -29.68 -29.81
C GLU A 278 -64.90 -30.75 -29.65
N ALA A 279 -65.39 -30.95 -28.43
CA ALA A 279 -66.51 -31.85 -28.16
C ALA A 279 -67.81 -31.41 -28.85
N GLY A 280 -68.05 -30.10 -28.99
CA GLY A 280 -69.16 -29.55 -29.77
C GLY A 280 -69.02 -29.84 -31.27
N LEU A 281 -67.83 -29.60 -31.84
CA LEU A 281 -67.53 -29.87 -33.24
C LEU A 281 -67.65 -31.36 -33.59
N ARG A 282 -67.14 -32.26 -32.72
CA ARG A 282 -67.27 -33.71 -32.90
C ARG A 282 -68.75 -34.13 -32.93
N ARG A 283 -69.56 -33.66 -31.97
CA ARG A 283 -71.01 -33.92 -31.95
C ARG A 283 -71.71 -33.42 -33.21
N ALA A 284 -71.42 -32.19 -33.65
CA ALA A 284 -71.99 -31.65 -34.87
C ALA A 284 -71.60 -32.46 -36.12
N ALA A 285 -70.36 -32.96 -36.18
CA ALA A 285 -69.91 -33.83 -37.26
C ALA A 285 -70.63 -35.19 -37.25
N ASP A 286 -70.79 -35.81 -36.08
CA ASP A 286 -71.51 -37.07 -35.93
C ASP A 286 -72.99 -36.92 -36.35
N GLU A 287 -73.65 -35.85 -35.90
CA GLU A 287 -75.02 -35.49 -36.30
C GLU A 287 -75.15 -35.29 -37.83
N ALA A 288 -74.19 -34.61 -38.45
CA ALA A 288 -74.17 -34.41 -39.90
C ALA A 288 -73.99 -35.73 -40.67
N VAL A 289 -73.11 -36.62 -40.19
CA VAL A 289 -72.92 -37.96 -40.78
C VAL A 289 -74.20 -38.79 -40.67
N GLU A 290 -74.87 -38.78 -39.52
CA GLU A 290 -76.15 -39.47 -39.36
C GLU A 290 -77.24 -38.92 -40.28
N ALA A 291 -77.35 -37.59 -40.39
CA ALA A 291 -78.32 -36.95 -41.27
C ALA A 291 -78.08 -37.34 -42.74
N ALA A 292 -76.82 -37.37 -43.18
CA ALA A 292 -76.45 -37.83 -44.53
C ALA A 292 -76.82 -39.30 -44.76
N ARG A 293 -76.59 -40.19 -43.79
CA ARG A 293 -77.00 -41.61 -43.89
C ARG A 293 -78.52 -41.79 -44.00
N ARG A 294 -79.31 -40.98 -43.29
CA ARG A 294 -80.78 -41.02 -43.38
C ARG A 294 -81.28 -40.58 -44.76
N LEU A 295 -80.58 -39.67 -45.42
CA LEU A 295 -80.92 -39.19 -46.77
C LEU A 295 -80.45 -40.16 -47.88
N GLY A 296 -79.36 -40.90 -47.67
CA GLY A 296 -78.81 -41.86 -48.65
C GLY A 296 -79.40 -43.27 -48.62
N GLY A 297 -80.30 -43.57 -47.68
CA GLY A 297 -80.99 -44.87 -47.56
C GLY A 297 -82.41 -44.88 -48.14
N ALA A 298 -82.77 -43.90 -48.97
CA ALA A 298 -84.12 -43.69 -49.51
C ALA A 298 -84.28 -44.05 -51.01
N ASP A 299 -83.40 -44.89 -51.57
CA ASP A 299 -83.55 -45.50 -52.91
C ASP A 299 -84.09 -46.94 -52.82
#